data_AF-A0A843UIZ2-F1
#
_entry.id   AF-A0A843UIZ2-F1
#
_cell.length_a   1.000
_cell.length_b   1.000
_cell.length_c   1.000
_cell.angle_alpha   90.00
_cell.angle_beta   90.00
_cell.angle_gamma   90.00
#
_symmetry.space_group_name_H-M   'P 1'
#
loop_
_entity.id
_entity.type
_entity.pdbx_description
1 polymer ?
#
loop_
_entity_poly.entity_id
_entity_poly.type
_entity_poly.pdbx_seq_one_letter_code
_entity_poly.pdbx_strand_id
1 'polypeptide(L)'
;MSDARRTCFAMIKLVSQAQTYWLNVEALLEQRGLAPIESWEDMKVKLCEKYLPSTYRHHLINRWQDLTQGTHTVSEYIADFEEYLLRTSAG
;
A
#
# COMPACT_ATOMS: atom_id res chain seq x y z
N MET A 1 -17.38 4.39 8.98
CA MET A 1 -17.38 4.88 7.58
C MET A 1 -17.73 3.72 6.68
N SER A 2 -18.52 3.90 5.60
CA SER A 2 -18.71 2.85 4.60
C SER A 2 -17.45 2.68 3.75
N ASP A 3 -17.25 1.50 3.16
CA ASP A 3 -16.06 1.22 2.36
C ASP A 3 -15.92 2.18 1.17
N ALA A 4 -17.03 2.46 0.46
CA ALA A 4 -17.07 3.45 -0.61
C ALA A 4 -16.62 4.87 -0.17
N ARG A 5 -16.96 5.30 1.05
CA ARG A 5 -16.50 6.59 1.58
C ARG A 5 -15.00 6.59 1.87
N ARG A 6 -14.46 5.45 2.33
CA ARG A 6 -13.02 5.27 2.55
C ARG A 6 -12.27 5.30 1.22
N THR A 7 -12.77 4.61 0.20
CA THR A 7 -12.21 4.60 -1.15
C THR A 7 -12.19 6.00 -1.74
N CYS A 8 -13.31 6.72 -1.71
CA CYS A 8 -13.39 8.10 -2.19
C CYS A 8 -12.41 9.04 -1.46
N PHE A 9 -12.33 8.93 -0.13
CA PHE A 9 -11.35 9.70 0.64
C PHE A 9 -9.91 9.40 0.21
N ALA A 10 -9.58 8.13 0.00
CA ALA A 10 -8.24 7.75 -0.45
C ALA A 10 -7.93 8.23 -1.86
N MET A 11 -8.89 8.20 -2.79
CA MET A 11 -8.75 8.75 -4.15
C MET A 11 -8.36 10.23 -4.10
N ILE A 12 -9.04 11.02 -3.24
CA ILE A 12 -8.76 12.45 -3.06
C ILE A 12 -7.35 12.69 -2.45
N LYS A 13 -6.80 11.71 -1.73
CA LYS A 13 -5.47 11.80 -1.11
C LYS A 13 -4.33 11.41 -2.05
N LEU A 14 -4.62 10.86 -3.23
CA LEU A 14 -3.57 10.58 -4.22
C LEU A 14 -3.00 11.89 -4.77
N VAL A 15 -1.68 11.90 -4.96
CA VAL A 15 -0.94 13.07 -5.46
C VAL A 15 -0.07 12.70 -6.63
N SER A 16 0.17 13.69 -7.51
CA SER A 16 1.11 13.59 -8.63
C SER A 16 0.88 12.31 -9.47
N GLN A 17 1.91 11.48 -9.63
CA GLN A 17 1.86 10.30 -10.50
C GLN A 17 0.83 9.26 -10.06
N ALA A 18 0.54 9.16 -8.75
CA ALA A 18 -0.47 8.24 -8.22
C ALA A 18 -1.88 8.66 -8.62
N GLN A 19 -2.15 9.97 -8.60
CA GLN A 19 -3.43 10.52 -9.08
C GLN A 19 -3.60 10.26 -10.59
N THR A 20 -2.57 10.54 -11.40
CA THR A 20 -2.61 10.29 -12.85
C THR A 20 -2.82 8.82 -13.16
N TYR A 21 -2.14 7.92 -12.44
CA TYR A 21 -2.33 6.49 -12.61
C TYR A 21 -3.77 6.07 -12.30
N TRP A 22 -4.35 6.55 -11.19
CA TRP A 22 -5.71 6.19 -10.80
C TRP A 22 -6.75 6.65 -11.83
N LEU A 23 -6.65 7.89 -12.32
CA LEU A 23 -7.53 8.40 -13.38
C LEU A 23 -7.47 7.53 -14.65
N ASN A 24 -6.28 7.04 -15.01
CA ASN A 24 -6.13 6.13 -16.14
C ASN A 24 -6.78 4.77 -15.90
N VAL A 25 -6.77 4.27 -14.66
CA VAL A 25 -7.46 3.02 -14.30
C VAL A 25 -8.97 3.20 -14.44
N GLU A 26 -9.53 4.28 -13.93
CA GLU A 26 -10.96 4.59 -14.06
C GLU A 26 -11.39 4.73 -15.52
N ALA A 27 -10.66 5.51 -16.31
CA ALA A 27 -10.93 5.68 -17.73
C ALA A 27 -10.86 4.34 -18.51
N LEU A 28 -9.94 3.45 -18.14
CA LEU A 28 -9.83 2.13 -18.76
C LEU A 28 -11.02 1.23 -18.41
N LEU A 29 -11.53 1.30 -17.17
CA LEU A 29 -12.71 0.55 -16.75
C LEU A 29 -13.95 1.04 -17.50
N GLU A 30 -14.13 2.35 -17.59
CA GLU A 30 -15.23 2.97 -18.35
C GLU A 30 -15.18 2.58 -19.83
N GLN A 31 -14.01 2.66 -20.47
CA GLN A 31 -13.84 2.27 -21.87
C GLN A 31 -14.19 0.79 -22.11
N ARG A 32 -13.95 -0.07 -21.11
CA ARG A 32 -14.26 -1.51 -21.17
C ARG A 32 -15.69 -1.83 -20.72
N GLY A 33 -16.48 -0.84 -20.31
CA GLY A 33 -17.82 -1.05 -19.74
C GLY A 33 -17.82 -1.82 -18.42
N LEU A 34 -16.70 -1.77 -17.68
CA LEU A 34 -16.57 -2.41 -16.37
C LEU A 34 -17.00 -1.45 -15.26
N ALA A 35 -17.46 -2.01 -14.14
CA ALA A 35 -17.83 -1.23 -12.96
C ALA A 35 -16.62 -0.48 -12.36
N PRO A 36 -16.81 0.72 -11.80
CA PRO A 36 -15.76 1.43 -11.08
C PRO A 36 -15.33 0.68 -9.82
N ILE A 37 -14.09 0.94 -9.37
CA ILE A 37 -13.58 0.34 -8.14
C ILE A 37 -14.12 1.13 -6.94
N GLU A 38 -15.10 0.55 -6.25
CA GLU A 38 -15.71 1.14 -5.06
C GLU A 38 -15.13 0.56 -3.76
N SER A 39 -14.47 -0.59 -3.81
CA SER A 39 -13.85 -1.21 -2.63
C SER A 39 -12.45 -0.66 -2.35
N TRP A 40 -12.19 -0.40 -1.08
CA TRP A 40 -10.87 0.01 -0.63
C TRP A 40 -9.82 -1.08 -0.86
N GLU A 41 -10.22 -2.36 -0.73
CA GLU A 41 -9.29 -3.48 -0.91
C GLU A 41 -8.80 -3.56 -2.36
N ASP A 42 -9.72 -3.48 -3.32
CA ASP A 42 -9.40 -3.49 -4.76
C ASP A 42 -8.53 -2.30 -5.16
N MET A 43 -8.79 -1.12 -4.58
CA MET A 43 -7.96 0.07 -4.77
C MET A 43 -6.54 -0.15 -4.27
N LYS A 44 -6.37 -0.71 -3.07
CA LYS A 44 -5.04 -1.07 -2.53
C LYS A 44 -4.32 -2.04 -3.46
N VAL A 45 -4.99 -3.10 -3.91
CA VAL A 45 -4.39 -4.10 -4.80
C VAL A 45 -3.84 -3.43 -6.06
N LYS A 46 -4.61 -2.57 -6.73
CA LYS A 46 -4.15 -1.86 -7.93
C LYS A 46 -2.95 -0.94 -7.67
N LEU A 47 -2.96 -0.20 -6.57
CA LEU A 47 -1.85 0.67 -6.21
C LEU A 47 -0.60 -0.14 -5.84
N CYS A 48 -0.76 -1.24 -5.11
CA CYS A 48 0.31 -2.17 -4.79
C CYS A 48 0.90 -2.79 -6.06
N GLU A 49 0.09 -3.27 -7.00
CA GLU A 49 0.55 -3.81 -8.29
C GLU A 49 1.37 -2.79 -9.09
N LYS A 50 1.02 -1.51 -9.02
CA LYS A 50 1.70 -0.44 -9.76
C LYS A 50 3.02 0.00 -9.12
N TYR A 51 3.06 0.12 -7.79
CA TYR A 51 4.13 0.81 -7.06
C TYR A 51 5.03 -0.12 -6.25
N LEU A 52 4.58 -1.33 -5.94
CA LEU A 52 5.39 -2.30 -5.19
C LEU A 52 6.01 -3.31 -6.15
N PRO A 53 7.33 -3.56 -6.06
CA PRO A 53 7.96 -4.69 -6.73
C PRO A 53 7.33 -6.02 -6.27
N SER A 54 7.33 -7.03 -7.14
CA SER A 54 6.90 -8.39 -6.77
C SER A 54 7.70 -8.98 -5.62
N THR A 55 8.94 -8.54 -5.44
CA THR A 55 9.83 -8.95 -4.35
C THR A 55 9.55 -8.22 -3.02
N TYR A 56 8.67 -7.21 -3.00
CA TYR A 56 8.44 -6.37 -1.82
C TYR A 56 8.09 -7.18 -0.56
N ARG A 57 7.19 -8.17 -0.68
CA ARG A 57 6.83 -9.05 0.44
C ARG A 57 8.02 -9.90 0.92
N HIS A 58 8.82 -10.44 -0.01
CA HIS A 58 10.02 -11.20 0.35
C HIS A 58 11.05 -10.32 1.07
N HIS A 59 11.27 -9.08 0.61
CA HIS A 59 12.17 -8.14 1.29
C HIS A 59 11.70 -7.80 2.70
N LEU A 60 10.39 -7.62 2.91
CA LEU A 60 9.83 -7.40 4.25
C LEU A 60 10.08 -8.59 5.17
N ILE A 61 9.84 -9.81 4.70
CA ILE A 61 10.05 -11.04 5.50
C ILE A 61 11.53 -11.21 5.84
N ASN A 62 12.42 -11.06 4.86
CA ASN A 62 13.87 -11.20 5.10
C ASN A 62 14.33 -10.17 6.14
N ARG A 63 13.92 -8.90 5.98
CA ARG A 63 14.30 -7.84 6.91
C ARG A 63 13.74 -8.04 8.32
N TRP A 64 12.56 -8.65 8.43
CA TRP A 64 12.00 -9.07 9.72
C TRP A 64 12.79 -10.21 10.37
N GLN A 65 13.18 -11.21 9.59
CA GLN A 65 13.99 -12.34 10.07
C GLN A 65 15.39 -11.91 10.51
N ASP A 66 15.98 -10.95 9.79
CA ASP A 66 17.29 -10.39 10.09
C ASP A 66 17.25 -9.32 11.19
N LEU A 67 16.06 -8.94 11.66
CA LEU A 67 15.90 -7.90 12.66
C LEU A 67 16.45 -8.36 14.01
N THR A 68 17.62 -7.82 14.36
CA THR A 68 18.27 -8.04 15.66
C THR A 68 18.76 -6.70 16.18
N GLN A 69 18.85 -6.55 17.50
CA GLN A 69 19.34 -5.30 18.08
C GLN A 69 20.78 -4.98 17.64
N GLY A 70 21.64 -6.00 17.48
CA GLY A 70 23.02 -5.83 17.01
C GLY A 70 23.78 -4.75 17.78
N THR A 71 24.34 -3.78 17.07
CA THR A 71 25.04 -2.61 17.62
C THR A 71 24.13 -1.39 17.82
N HIS A 72 22.83 -1.49 17.51
CA HIS A 72 21.89 -0.39 17.63
C HIS A 72 21.52 -0.12 19.09
N THR A 73 21.14 1.13 19.35
CA THR A 73 20.52 1.47 20.63
C THR A 73 19.15 0.79 20.74
N VAL A 74 18.71 0.52 21.97
CA VAL A 74 17.39 -0.10 22.22
C VAL A 74 16.26 0.73 21.60
N SER A 75 16.39 2.06 21.59
CA SER A 75 15.38 2.95 21.01
C SER A 75 15.27 2.81 19.49
N GLU A 76 16.39 2.67 18.78
CA GLU A 76 16.41 2.50 17.32
C GLU A 76 15.83 1.15 16.92
N TYR A 77 16.18 0.09 17.67
CA TYR A 77 15.62 -1.24 17.46
C TYR A 77 14.09 -1.27 17.66
N ILE A 78 13.58 -0.60 18.70
CA ILE A 78 12.13 -0.51 18.94
C ILE A 78 11.42 0.25 17.80
N ALA A 79 11.99 1.37 17.34
CA ALA A 79 11.41 2.13 16.23
C ALA A 79 11.34 1.30 14.93
N ASP A 80 12.42 0.60 14.60
CA ASP A 80 12.46 -0.32 13.46
C ASP A 80 11.42 -1.43 13.62
N PHE A 81 11.34 -2.07 14.80
CA PHE A 81 10.37 -3.12 15.09
C PHE A 81 8.92 -2.64 14.91
N GLU A 82 8.58 -1.46 15.44
CA GLU A 82 7.25 -0.86 15.29
C GLU A 82 6.92 -0.54 13.82
N GLU A 83 7.88 0.01 13.06
CA GLU A 83 7.71 0.27 11.63
C GLU A 83 7.39 -1.02 10.85
N TYR A 84 8.12 -2.11 11.12
CA TYR A 84 7.85 -3.38 10.45
C TYR A 84 6.51 -3.99 10.85
N LEU A 85 6.14 -3.90 12.13
CA LEU A 85 4.85 -4.39 12.60
C LEU A 85 3.69 -3.66 11.90
N LEU A 86 3.81 -2.34 11.74
CA LEU A 86 2.86 -1.52 10.99
C LEU A 86 2.80 -1.90 9.50
N ARG A 87 3.94 -2.20 8.87
CA ARG A 87 4.00 -2.53 7.43
C ARG A 87 3.59 -3.96 7.10
N THR A 88 3.70 -4.88 8.05
CA THR A 88 3.31 -6.30 7.89
C THR A 88 1.86 -6.57 8.28
N SER A 89 1.32 -5.85 9.27
CA SER A 89 -0.11 -5.96 9.66
C SER A 89 -1.08 -5.25 8.72
N ALA A 90 -0.59 -4.37 7.84
CA ALA A 90 -1.40 -3.58 6.92
C ALA A 90 -1.62 -4.24 5.53
N GLY A 91 -1.09 -5.45 5.29
CA GLY A 91 -1.10 -6.10 3.98
C GLY A 91 -1.69 -7.51 3.94
#